data_AF-A0A359GMJ5-F1
#
_entry.id   AF-A0A359GMJ5-F1
#
_cell.length_a   1.000
_cell.length_b   1.000
_cell.length_c   1.000
_cell.angle_alpha   90.00
_cell.angle_beta   90.00
_cell.angle_gamma   90.00
#
_symmetry.space_group_name_H-M   'P 1'
#
loop_
_entity.id
_entity.type
_entity.pdbx_description
1 polymer ?
#
loop_
_entity_poly.entity_id
_entity_poly.type
_entity_poly.pdbx_seq_one_letter_code
_entity_poly.pdbx_strand_id
1 'polypeptide(L)'
;MTDDTSHTEKMKALQAEQRKKTDAAAVPDRGLVLVHTGNGKGKSSSAFGVIARALGWGHHVGVVQFIKGKWITGERQFFDKFPDQLEWHTMGEGFTWDTQD
;
A
#
# COMPACT_ATOMS: atom_id res chain seq x y z
N MET A 1 -20.98 3.14 38.79
CA MET A 1 -21.09 2.02 37.83
C MET A 1 -22.18 2.32 36.80
N THR A 2 -22.04 3.38 36.01
CA THR A 2 -23.07 3.83 35.05
C THR A 2 -22.53 4.18 33.66
N ASP A 3 -21.22 4.06 33.41
CA ASP A 3 -20.60 4.47 32.14
C ASP A 3 -20.44 3.35 31.10
N ASP A 4 -20.30 2.08 31.52
CA ASP A 4 -20.03 0.96 30.61
C ASP A 4 -21.22 0.62 29.68
N THR A 5 -22.44 0.70 30.19
CA THR A 5 -23.65 0.39 29.40
C THR A 5 -23.87 1.45 28.31
N SER A 6 -23.65 2.72 28.63
CA SER A 6 -23.77 3.84 27.67
C SER A 6 -22.69 3.80 26.59
N HIS A 7 -21.46 3.46 26.95
CA HIS A 7 -20.37 3.29 25.97
C HIS A 7 -20.65 2.11 25.03
N THR A 8 -21.09 0.97 25.56
CA THR A 8 -21.39 -0.22 24.77
C THR A 8 -22.52 0.03 23.77
N GLU A 9 -23.57 0.74 24.16
CA GLU A 9 -24.67 1.12 23.27
C GLU A 9 -24.23 2.06 22.15
N LYS A 10 -23.41 3.08 22.47
CA LYS A 10 -22.81 3.98 21.47
C LYS A 10 -21.94 3.21 20.48
N MET A 11 -21.11 2.28 20.95
CA MET A 11 -20.26 1.45 20.09
C MET A 11 -21.08 0.53 19.18
N LYS A 12 -22.18 -0.05 19.69
CA LYS A 12 -23.11 -0.85 18.86
C LYS A 12 -23.78 0.00 17.79
N ALA A 13 -24.22 1.22 18.12
CA ALA A 13 -24.81 2.13 17.15
C ALA A 13 -23.81 2.53 16.06
N LEU A 14 -22.59 2.90 16.42
CA LEU A 14 -21.51 3.19 15.48
C LEU A 14 -21.19 1.98 14.59
N GLN A 15 -21.11 0.79 15.17
CA GLN A 15 -20.87 -0.43 14.40
C GLN A 15 -21.99 -0.69 13.38
N ALA A 16 -23.25 -0.47 13.76
CA ALA A 16 -24.39 -0.62 12.86
C ALA A 16 -24.34 0.39 11.71
N GLU A 17 -23.95 1.64 11.96
CA GLU A 17 -23.80 2.65 10.92
C GLU A 17 -22.65 2.33 9.94
N GLN A 18 -21.50 1.86 10.45
CA GLN A 18 -20.37 1.49 9.58
C GLN A 18 -20.71 0.27 8.71
N ARG A 19 -21.42 -0.73 9.25
CA ARG A 19 -21.90 -1.88 8.48
C ARG A 19 -22.82 -1.45 7.34
N LYS A 20 -23.78 -0.56 7.60
CA LYS A 20 -24.65 -0.01 6.55
C LYS A 20 -23.86 0.66 5.43
N LYS A 21 -22.79 1.40 5.76
CA LYS A 21 -21.92 2.04 4.77
C LYS A 21 -21.13 1.02 3.95
N THR A 22 -20.59 -0.03 4.57
CA THR A 22 -19.85 -1.06 3.85
C THR A 22 -20.75 -1.92 2.98
N ASP A 23 -21.96 -2.26 3.45
CA ASP A 23 -22.92 -3.07 2.70
C ASP A 23 -23.46 -2.32 1.48
N ALA A 24 -23.61 -0.99 1.60
CA ALA A 24 -24.00 -0.12 0.49
C ALA A 24 -22.86 0.17 -0.50
N ALA A 25 -21.60 -0.04 -0.10
CA ALA A 25 -20.45 0.17 -0.97
C ALA A 25 -20.26 -1.05 -1.88
N ALA A 26 -20.62 -0.91 -3.16
CA ALA A 26 -20.35 -1.95 -4.15
C ALA A 26 -18.84 -2.19 -4.26
N VAL A 27 -18.40 -3.43 -4.09
CA VAL A 27 -17.03 -3.83 -4.40
C VAL A 27 -16.90 -3.89 -5.92
N PRO A 28 -16.08 -3.04 -6.55
CA PRO A 28 -15.93 -3.05 -8.00
C PRO A 28 -15.28 -4.36 -8.44
N ASP A 29 -15.85 -5.04 -9.43
CA ASP A 29 -15.23 -6.20 -10.09
C ASP A 29 -14.18 -5.76 -11.12
N ARG A 30 -13.24 -4.92 -10.68
CA ARG A 30 -12.17 -4.38 -11.53
C ARG A 30 -10.97 -3.96 -10.71
N GLY A 31 -9.81 -3.89 -11.36
CA GLY A 31 -8.62 -3.27 -10.80
C GLY A 31 -8.84 -1.78 -10.46
N LEU A 32 -8.23 -1.34 -9.37
CA LEU A 32 -8.25 0.04 -8.91
C LEU A 32 -6.86 0.68 -9.03
N VAL A 33 -6.84 2.00 -9.22
CA VAL A 33 -5.62 2.80 -9.21
C VAL A 33 -5.56 3.57 -7.91
N LEU A 34 -4.51 3.31 -7.12
CA LEU A 34 -4.26 4.00 -5.86
C LEU A 34 -3.08 4.96 -6.02
N VAL A 35 -3.34 6.26 -5.82
CA VAL A 35 -2.31 7.30 -5.95
C VAL A 35 -1.92 7.81 -4.56
N HIS A 36 -0.69 7.51 -4.14
CA HIS A 36 -0.09 8.12 -2.95
C HIS A 36 0.72 9.36 -3.35
N THR A 37 0.19 10.54 -3.07
CA THR A 37 0.81 11.84 -3.43
C THR A 37 0.93 12.78 -2.22
N GLY A 38 1.49 13.97 -2.43
CA GLY A 38 1.71 15.00 -1.42
C GLY A 38 3.14 15.02 -0.85
N ASN A 39 3.45 16.08 -0.09
CA ASN A 39 4.81 16.34 0.40
C ASN A 39 5.19 15.53 1.64
N GLY A 40 4.21 14.89 2.30
CA GLY A 40 4.45 14.05 3.47
C GLY A 40 5.31 12.81 3.17
N LYS A 41 6.05 12.37 4.20
CA LYS A 41 6.73 11.06 4.19
C LYS A 41 5.68 9.94 4.25
N GLY A 42 5.96 8.82 3.59
CA GLY A 42 5.14 7.59 3.69
C GLY A 42 4.51 7.11 2.38
N LYS A 43 4.65 7.84 1.26
CA LYS A 43 4.13 7.45 -0.05
C LYS A 43 4.64 6.06 -0.48
N SER A 44 5.95 5.90 -0.55
CA SER A 44 6.59 4.64 -0.94
C SER A 44 6.33 3.54 0.08
N SER A 45 6.43 3.84 1.38
CA SER A 45 6.17 2.86 2.43
C SER A 45 4.73 2.33 2.41
N SER A 46 3.75 3.18 2.11
CA SER A 46 2.35 2.77 1.95
C SER A 46 2.18 1.84 0.74
N ALA A 47 2.82 2.16 -0.39
CA ALA A 47 2.82 1.30 -1.57
C ALA A 47 3.46 -0.08 -1.28
N PHE A 48 4.59 -0.11 -0.57
CA PHE A 48 5.22 -1.37 -0.15
C PHE A 48 4.35 -2.18 0.81
N GLY A 49 3.58 -1.54 1.69
CA GLY A 49 2.62 -2.22 2.55
C GLY A 49 1.50 -2.93 1.76
N VAL A 50 1.04 -2.32 0.66
CA VAL A 50 0.08 -2.96 -0.26
C VAL A 50 0.70 -4.14 -0.98
N ILE A 51 1.95 -4.02 -1.42
CA ILE A 51 2.69 -5.12 -2.05
C ILE A 51 2.85 -6.30 -1.08
N ALA A 52 3.29 -6.06 0.15
CA ALA A 52 3.43 -7.08 1.18
C ALA A 52 2.09 -7.80 1.45
N ARG A 53 0.98 -7.05 1.48
CA ARG A 53 -0.36 -7.62 1.59
C ARG A 53 -0.69 -8.52 0.41
N ALA A 54 -0.45 -8.08 -0.82
CA ALA A 54 -0.73 -8.84 -2.03
C ALA A 54 0.05 -10.17 -2.05
N LEU A 55 1.35 -10.13 -1.74
CA LEU A 55 2.20 -11.32 -1.63
C LEU A 55 1.71 -12.28 -0.53
N GLY A 56 1.27 -11.75 0.61
CA GLY A 56 0.71 -12.57 1.70
C GLY A 56 -0.56 -13.34 1.31
N TRP A 57 -1.29 -12.88 0.29
CA TRP A 57 -2.44 -13.57 -0.30
C TRP A 57 -2.08 -14.39 -1.55
N GLY A 58 -0.80 -14.52 -1.89
CA GLY A 58 -0.34 -15.34 -3.01
C GLY A 58 -0.40 -14.66 -4.37
N HIS A 59 -0.68 -13.35 -4.45
CA HIS A 59 -0.75 -12.64 -5.72
C HIS A 59 0.64 -12.34 -6.29
N HIS A 60 0.74 -12.31 -7.63
CA HIS A 60 1.93 -11.83 -8.33
C HIS A 60 1.95 -10.30 -8.39
N VAL A 61 3.16 -9.72 -8.27
CA VAL A 61 3.37 -8.27 -8.22
C VAL A 61 4.53 -7.86 -9.10
N GLY A 62 4.33 -6.80 -9.89
CA GLY A 62 5.42 -6.09 -10.58
C GLY A 62 5.72 -4.76 -9.89
N VAL A 63 7.01 -4.46 -9.67
CA VAL A 63 7.48 -3.18 -9.13
C VAL A 63 8.36 -2.49 -10.16
N VAL A 64 8.02 -1.24 -10.51
CA VAL A 64 8.85 -0.39 -11.35
C VAL A 64 9.24 0.86 -10.58
N GLN A 65 10.54 1.09 -10.40
CA GLN A 65 11.07 2.29 -9.76
C GLN A 65 11.76 3.17 -10.79
N PHE A 66 11.20 4.35 -11.04
CA PHE A 66 11.71 5.29 -12.05
C PHE A 66 12.89 6.14 -11.57
N ILE A 67 13.02 6.36 -10.26
CA ILE A 67 14.06 7.20 -9.69
C ILE A 67 14.49 6.53 -8.38
N LYS A 68 15.58 5.77 -8.43
CA LYS A 68 16.26 5.32 -7.23
C LYS A 68 17.72 5.06 -7.57
N GLY A 69 18.63 5.71 -6.85
CA GLY A 69 20.06 5.49 -6.98
C GLY A 69 20.45 4.05 -6.63
N LYS A 70 21.73 3.72 -6.83
CA LYS A 70 22.37 2.41 -6.59
C LYS A 70 22.32 1.93 -5.11
N TRP A 71 21.48 2.54 -4.27
CA TRP A 71 21.38 2.32 -2.83
C TRP A 71 20.44 1.15 -2.48
N ILE A 72 20.95 0.21 -1.68
CA ILE A 72 20.20 -0.96 -1.21
C ILE A 72 19.22 -0.53 -0.11
N THR A 73 17.93 -0.81 -0.29
CA THR A 73 16.89 -0.53 0.71
C THR A 73 16.37 -1.81 1.36
N GLY A 74 16.02 -1.73 2.65
CA GLY A 74 15.47 -2.87 3.39
C GLY A 74 14.19 -3.43 2.75
N GLU A 75 13.35 -2.59 2.14
CA GLU A 75 12.17 -3.05 1.41
C GLU A 75 12.56 -3.92 0.22
N ARG A 76 13.58 -3.53 -0.57
CA ARG A 76 14.08 -4.33 -1.69
C ARG A 76 14.56 -5.70 -1.20
N GLN A 77 15.40 -5.72 -0.17
CA GLN A 77 15.91 -6.97 0.42
C GLN A 77 14.81 -7.88 0.95
N PHE A 78 13.74 -7.31 1.50
CA PHE A 78 12.59 -8.08 1.94
C PHE A 78 11.85 -8.72 0.76
N PHE A 79 11.60 -7.94 -0.30
CA PHE A 79 10.86 -8.40 -1.47
C PHE A 79 11.65 -9.35 -2.37
N ASP A 80 12.99 -9.32 -2.34
CA ASP A 80 13.85 -10.29 -3.03
C ASP A 80 13.64 -11.74 -2.55
N LYS A 81 12.97 -11.94 -1.41
CA LYS A 81 12.62 -13.28 -0.89
C LYS A 81 11.45 -13.95 -1.62
N PHE A 82 10.81 -13.25 -2.55
CA PHE A 82 9.63 -13.73 -3.29
C PHE A 82 9.91 -13.81 -4.81
N PRO A 83 10.98 -14.50 -5.26
CA PRO A 83 11.39 -14.47 -6.67
C PRO A 83 10.36 -15.05 -7.63
N ASP A 84 9.50 -15.96 -7.17
CA ASP A 84 8.45 -16.58 -8.01
C ASP A 84 7.18 -15.70 -8.13
N GLN A 85 7.04 -14.69 -7.26
CA GLN A 85 5.83 -13.88 -7.15
C GLN A 85 6.07 -12.40 -7.44
N LEU A 86 7.30 -11.92 -7.29
CA LEU A 86 7.62 -10.52 -7.44
C LEU A 86 8.70 -10.28 -8.47
N GLU A 87 8.38 -9.49 -9.48
CA GLU A 87 9.33 -8.93 -10.44
C GLU A 87 9.63 -7.48 -10.08
N TRP A 88 10.91 -7.11 -10.10
CA TRP A 88 11.33 -5.75 -9.75
C TRP A 88 12.29 -5.17 -10.77
N HIS A 89 11.86 -4.07 -11.37
CA HIS A 89 12.61 -3.32 -12.35
C HIS A 89 12.96 -1.95 -11.78
N THR A 90 14.25 -1.63 -11.80
CA THR A 90 14.74 -0.29 -11.50
C THR A 90 15.13 0.35 -12.83
N MET A 91 14.48 1.45 -13.18
CA MET A 91 14.66 2.13 -14.47
C MET A 91 15.60 3.33 -14.30
N GLY A 92 16.64 3.39 -15.14
CA GLY A 92 17.53 4.55 -15.33
C GLY A 92 18.50 4.85 -14.17
N GLU A 93 19.49 5.73 -14.44
CA GLU A 93 20.35 6.35 -13.41
C GLU A 93 19.63 7.45 -12.59
N GLY A 94 18.31 7.61 -12.79
CA GLY A 94 17.48 8.67 -12.23
C GLY A 94 17.33 9.86 -13.17
N PHE A 95 16.45 10.81 -12.83
CA PHE A 95 16.51 12.17 -13.40
C PHE A 95 17.76 12.85 -12.83
N THR A 96 18.92 12.58 -13.41
CA THR A 96 20.13 13.37 -13.16
C THR A 96 20.00 14.69 -13.93
N TRP A 97 20.26 15.81 -13.27
CA TRP A 97 20.45 17.09 -13.95
C TRP A 97 21.82 17.16 -14.66
N ASP A 98 22.68 16.16 -14.42
CA ASP A 98 23.84 15.89 -15.27
C ASP A 98 23.39 15.24 -16.57
N THR A 99 23.19 16.08 -17.59
CA THR A 99 23.30 15.71 -19.00
C THR A 99 24.77 15.69 -19.38
N GLN A 100 25.46 14.56 -19.19
CA GLN A 100 26.80 14.32 -19.74
C GLN A 100 26.82 12.82 -20.07
N ASP A 101 26.81 12.37 -21.33
CA ASP A 101 27.57 12.85 -22.49
C ASP A 101 26.76 13.49 -23.64
#